data_AF-A0A6J6JVF4-F1
#
_entry.id   AF-A0A6J6JVF4-F1
#
_cell.length_a   1.000
_cell.length_b   1.000
_cell.length_c   1.000
_cell.angle_alpha   90.00
_cell.angle_beta   90.00
_cell.angle_gamma   90.00
#
_symmetry.space_group_name_H-M   'P 1'
#
loop_
_entity.id
_entity.type
_entity.pdbx_description
1 polymer ?
#
loop_
_entity_poly.entity_id
_entity_poly.type
_entity_poly.pdbx_seq_one_letter_code
_entity_poly.pdbx_strand_id
1 'polypeptide(L)'
;MYRPRSGYFFAGAIYILCAGLIGQSFVTESADGVLTTSAWCALISYIFHLTFIRPKVTFFDEGIRITNPLREITVGWDRIQEINARYSMYIQVEGEKIYAWAAQAPGRYHARSIHPTELRGLKIPDPLNMRAGESPRTHSGVAVALGRIRHEAFLTRSNASACDSSTEFNNRGLTILVILAITAFAVTLT
;
A
#
# COMPACT_ATOMS: atom_id res chain seq x y z
N MET A 1 7.55 -6.39 8.56
CA MET A 1 6.31 -5.82 7.94
C MET A 1 6.54 -4.35 7.66
N TYR A 2 6.12 -3.87 6.49
CA TYR A 2 6.32 -2.51 6.01
C TYR A 2 4.97 -1.81 5.80
N ARG A 3 4.83 -0.59 6.35
CA ARG A 3 3.64 0.28 6.22
C ARG A 3 4.07 1.73 6.02
N PRO A 4 3.43 2.48 5.10
CA PRO A 4 3.71 3.90 4.91
C PRO A 4 3.22 4.70 6.13
N ARG A 5 4.11 5.48 6.75
CA ARG A 5 3.77 6.32 7.91
C ARG A 5 3.04 7.61 7.52
N SER A 6 3.40 8.18 6.36
CA SER A 6 2.76 9.39 5.82
C SER A 6 1.27 9.19 5.53
N GLY A 7 0.85 7.96 5.23
CA GLY A 7 -0.57 7.64 5.00
C GLY A 7 -1.47 7.96 6.19
N TYR A 8 -0.97 7.78 7.43
CA TYR A 8 -1.75 8.12 8.62
C TYR A 8 -1.98 9.63 8.77
N PHE A 9 -1.03 10.45 8.34
CA PHE A 9 -1.19 11.91 8.37
C PHE A 9 -2.31 12.36 7.42
N PHE A 10 -2.29 11.88 6.17
CA PHE A 10 -3.34 12.19 5.19
C PHE A 10 -4.71 11.64 5.61
N ALA A 11 -4.74 10.42 6.17
CA ALA A 11 -5.97 9.85 6.71
C ALA A 11 -6.50 10.65 7.93
N GLY A 12 -5.62 11.14 8.80
CA GLY A 12 -6.01 12.01 9.91
C GLY A 12 -6.59 13.34 9.42
N ALA A 13 -5.94 13.98 8.43
CA ALA A 13 -6.39 15.23 7.85
C ALA A 13 -7.80 15.11 7.22
N ILE A 14 -8.07 14.03 6.49
CA ILE A 14 -9.40 13.80 5.89
C ILE A 14 -10.46 13.52 6.96
N TYR A 15 -10.13 12.78 8.03
CA TYR A 15 -11.08 12.53 9.12
C TYR A 15 -11.44 13.82 9.85
N ILE A 16 -10.46 14.71 10.07
CA ILE A 16 -10.71 16.03 10.66
C ILE A 16 -11.59 16.88 9.73
N LEU A 17 -11.30 16.88 8.43
CA LEU A 17 -12.12 17.59 7.43
C LEU A 17 -13.58 17.08 7.44
N CYS A 18 -13.78 15.75 7.36
CA CYS A 18 -15.09 15.14 7.40
C CYS A 18 -15.84 15.43 8.70
N ALA A 19 -15.16 15.39 9.85
CA ALA A 19 -15.76 15.75 11.13
C ALA A 19 -16.18 17.23 11.16
N GLY A 20 -15.37 18.13 10.59
CA GLY A 20 -15.70 19.55 10.45
C GLY A 20 -16.91 19.79 9.55
N LEU A 21 -17.00 19.11 8.41
CA LEU A 21 -18.14 19.21 7.48
C LEU A 21 -19.44 18.71 8.13
N ILE A 22 -19.38 17.57 8.82
CA ILE A 22 -20.52 17.06 9.60
C ILE A 22 -20.93 18.07 10.67
N GLY A 23 -19.97 18.60 11.43
CA GLY A 23 -20.22 19.60 12.49
C GLY A 23 -20.85 20.89 11.96
N GLN A 24 -20.42 21.37 10.80
CA GLN A 24 -20.99 22.55 10.16
C GLN A 24 -22.40 22.30 9.61
N SER A 25 -22.66 21.12 9.06
CA SER A 25 -23.97 20.73 8.53
C SER A 25 -25.05 20.77 9.62
N PHE A 26 -24.73 20.40 10.88
CA PHE A 26 -25.67 20.52 12.01
C PHE A 26 -26.15 21.95 12.29
N VAL A 27 -25.40 22.98 11.88
CA VAL A 27 -25.73 24.39 12.12
C VAL A 27 -26.50 24.99 10.94
N THR A 28 -26.27 24.50 9.73
CA THR A 28 -26.76 25.14 8.48
C THR A 28 -27.85 24.36 7.76
N GLU A 29 -27.91 23.05 7.92
CA GLU A 29 -28.76 22.17 7.12
C GLU A 29 -29.93 21.59 7.94
N SER A 30 -30.98 21.16 7.24
CA SER A 30 -32.05 20.35 7.82
C SER A 30 -31.56 18.93 8.14
N ALA A 31 -32.35 18.14 8.87
CA ALA A 31 -32.00 16.77 9.23
C ALA A 31 -31.61 15.89 8.02
N ASP A 32 -32.27 16.08 6.88
CA ASP A 32 -31.98 15.35 5.64
C ASP A 32 -30.64 15.78 5.00
N GLY A 33 -30.30 17.08 5.09
CA GLY A 33 -28.99 17.58 4.66
C GLY A 33 -27.85 17.03 5.51
N VAL A 34 -28.04 16.97 6.83
CA VAL A 34 -27.08 16.34 7.77
C VAL A 34 -26.87 14.87 7.43
N LEU A 35 -27.95 14.13 7.15
CA LEU A 35 -27.85 12.73 6.76
C LEU A 35 -27.05 12.58 5.46
N THR A 36 -27.33 13.43 4.46
CA THR A 36 -26.63 13.44 3.17
C THR A 36 -25.13 13.70 3.35
N THR A 37 -24.79 14.75 4.09
CA THR A 37 -23.40 15.14 4.36
C THR A 37 -22.66 14.05 5.13
N SER A 38 -23.31 13.42 6.12
CA SER A 38 -22.72 12.32 6.90
C SER A 38 -22.46 11.07 6.05
N ALA A 39 -23.36 10.72 5.13
CA ALA A 39 -23.22 9.55 4.26
C ALA A 39 -22.03 9.72 3.29
N TRP A 40 -21.89 10.89 2.67
CA TRP A 40 -20.74 11.21 1.82
C TRP A 40 -19.42 11.25 2.60
N CYS A 41 -19.43 11.85 3.79
CA CYS A 41 -18.24 11.88 4.65
C CYS A 41 -17.81 10.48 5.09
N ALA A 42 -18.76 9.58 5.39
CA ALA A 42 -18.49 8.18 5.72
C ALA A 42 -17.88 7.43 4.53
N LEU A 43 -18.44 7.60 3.33
CA LEU A 43 -17.89 7.03 2.09
C LEU A 43 -16.44 7.47 1.86
N ILE A 44 -16.19 8.77 1.87
CA ILE A 44 -14.86 9.35 1.63
C ILE A 44 -13.87 8.86 2.70
N SER A 45 -14.26 8.92 3.97
CA SER A 45 -13.44 8.43 5.08
C SER A 45 -13.06 6.96 4.91
N TYR A 46 -14.00 6.13 4.45
CA TYR A 46 -13.75 4.72 4.22
C TYR A 46 -12.85 4.46 3.01
N ILE A 47 -13.01 5.20 1.92
CA ILE A 47 -12.11 5.12 0.74
C ILE A 47 -10.68 5.46 1.15
N PHE A 48 -10.49 6.52 1.93
CA PHE A 48 -9.17 6.93 2.42
C PHE A 48 -8.60 5.92 3.42
N HIS A 49 -9.44 5.31 4.27
CA HIS A 49 -9.03 4.21 5.14
C HIS A 49 -8.45 3.04 4.33
N LEU A 50 -9.17 2.60 3.29
CA LEU A 50 -8.74 1.51 2.42
C LEU A 50 -7.48 1.86 1.63
N THR A 51 -7.30 3.12 1.23
CA THR A 51 -6.18 3.55 0.40
C THR A 51 -4.91 3.82 1.18
N PHE A 52 -5.01 4.39 2.39
CA PHE A 52 -3.83 4.85 3.15
C PHE A 52 -3.48 3.98 4.36
N ILE A 53 -4.47 3.42 5.06
CA ILE A 53 -4.24 2.68 6.31
C ILE A 53 -4.10 1.18 6.06
N ARG A 54 -4.93 0.64 5.16
CA ARG A 54 -4.95 -0.81 4.88
C ARG A 54 -3.69 -1.33 4.20
N PRO A 55 -3.11 -0.65 3.18
CA PRO A 55 -2.04 -1.25 2.40
C PRO A 55 -0.81 -1.57 3.25
N LYS A 56 -0.29 -2.78 3.10
CA LYS A 56 0.90 -3.25 3.81
C LYS A 56 1.66 -4.27 2.97
N VAL A 57 2.96 -4.33 3.19
CA VAL A 57 3.80 -5.44 2.70
C VAL A 57 4.30 -6.23 3.91
N THR A 58 3.98 -7.52 3.96
CA THR A 58 4.46 -8.41 5.02
C THR A 58 5.45 -9.38 4.40
N PHE A 59 6.62 -9.51 5.02
CA PHE A 59 7.68 -10.39 4.59
C PHE A 59 7.71 -11.56 5.56
N PHE A 60 7.55 -12.77 5.03
CA PHE A 60 7.66 -14.03 5.77
C PHE A 60 8.94 -14.74 5.33
N ASP A 61 9.25 -15.87 5.97
CA ASP A 61 10.44 -16.64 5.65
C ASP A 61 10.24 -17.49 4.40
N GLU A 62 9.00 -17.87 4.11
CA GLU A 62 8.58 -18.70 2.98
C GLU A 62 8.05 -17.88 1.79
N GLY A 63 7.66 -16.62 2.02
CA GLY A 63 7.16 -15.76 0.95
C GLY A 63 6.93 -14.30 1.32
N ILE A 64 6.26 -13.58 0.43
CA ILE A 64 5.84 -12.19 0.59
C ILE A 64 4.33 -12.08 0.45
N ARG A 65 3.74 -11.20 1.26
CA ARG A 65 2.32 -10.85 1.19
C ARG A 65 2.14 -9.37 0.93
N ILE A 66 1.53 -9.07 -0.21
CA ILE A 66 1.18 -7.73 -0.64
C ILE A 66 -0.32 -7.53 -0.39
N THR A 67 -0.65 -6.72 0.60
CA THR A 67 -2.03 -6.29 0.87
C THR A 67 -2.26 -4.94 0.19
N ASN A 68 -3.03 -4.93 -0.88
CA ASN A 68 -3.56 -3.75 -1.55
C ASN A 68 -4.99 -3.44 -1.05
N PRO A 69 -5.57 -2.27 -1.37
CA PRO A 69 -6.87 -1.85 -0.82
C PRO A 69 -8.01 -2.86 -1.02
N LEU A 70 -8.03 -3.56 -2.16
CA LEU A 70 -9.07 -4.54 -2.50
C LEU A 70 -8.56 -5.96 -2.72
N ARG A 71 -7.24 -6.16 -2.82
CA ARG A 71 -6.64 -7.46 -3.16
C ARG A 71 -5.51 -7.78 -2.20
N GLU A 72 -5.44 -9.02 -1.73
CA GLU A 72 -4.34 -9.55 -0.93
C GLU A 72 -3.69 -10.69 -1.70
N ILE A 73 -2.38 -10.60 -1.91
CA ILE A 73 -1.66 -11.56 -2.73
C ILE A 73 -0.50 -12.07 -1.90
N THR A 74 -0.47 -13.38 -1.67
CA THR A 74 0.64 -14.08 -1.01
C THR A 74 1.36 -14.90 -2.06
N VAL A 75 2.66 -14.68 -2.20
CA VAL A 75 3.51 -15.37 -3.17
C VAL A 75 4.70 -15.98 -2.43
N GLY A 76 4.94 -17.27 -2.64
CA GLY A 76 6.14 -17.96 -2.16
C GLY A 76 7.41 -17.41 -2.83
N TRP A 77 8.53 -17.43 -2.10
CA TRP A 77 9.81 -16.95 -2.64
C TRP A 77 10.28 -17.74 -3.87
N ASP A 78 9.88 -19.01 -3.99
CA ASP A 78 10.16 -19.91 -5.10
C ASP A 78 9.64 -19.42 -6.46
N ARG A 79 8.54 -18.65 -6.47
CA ARG A 79 7.89 -18.18 -7.72
C ARG A 79 8.31 -16.78 -8.14
N ILE A 80 9.11 -16.09 -7.32
CA ILE A 80 9.48 -14.70 -7.54
C ILE A 80 10.71 -14.64 -8.45
N GLN A 81 10.55 -14.03 -9.63
CA GLN A 81 11.61 -13.88 -10.61
C GLN A 81 12.44 -12.62 -10.36
N GLU A 82 11.77 -11.51 -10.05
CA GLU A 82 12.42 -10.21 -9.85
C GLU A 82 11.71 -9.41 -8.76
N ILE A 83 12.49 -8.66 -7.97
CA ILE A 83 12.00 -7.66 -7.02
C ILE A 83 12.66 -6.33 -7.35
N ASN A 84 11.86 -5.33 -7.70
CA ASN A 84 12.35 -4.02 -8.15
C ASN A 84 11.38 -2.90 -7.77
N ALA A 85 11.81 -1.64 -7.94
CA ALA A 85 10.97 -0.47 -7.74
C ALA A 85 11.27 0.62 -8.78
N ARG A 86 10.29 0.88 -9.66
CA ARG A 86 10.31 2.03 -10.58
C ARG A 86 9.47 3.20 -10.03
N TYR A 87 8.18 2.94 -9.83
CA TYR A 87 7.20 3.90 -9.28
C TYR A 87 6.60 3.43 -7.96
N SER A 88 6.54 2.10 -7.79
CA SER A 88 6.27 1.43 -6.53
C SER A 88 7.09 0.15 -6.52
N MET A 89 7.31 -0.41 -5.35
CA MET A 89 7.81 -1.78 -5.25
C MET A 89 6.88 -2.72 -6.02
N TYR A 90 7.45 -3.57 -6.85
CA TYR A 90 6.74 -4.67 -7.50
C TYR A 90 7.55 -5.96 -7.40
N ILE A 91 6.81 -7.06 -7.45
CA ILE A 91 7.36 -8.40 -7.64
C ILE A 91 6.93 -8.91 -9.02
N GLN A 92 7.81 -9.63 -9.69
CA GLN A 92 7.50 -10.30 -10.95
C GLN A 92 7.31 -11.80 -10.70
N VAL A 93 6.15 -12.32 -11.07
CA VAL A 93 5.74 -13.72 -10.88
C VAL A 93 5.17 -14.20 -12.20
N GLU A 94 5.74 -15.26 -12.78
CA GLU A 94 5.27 -15.84 -14.06
C GLU A 94 5.16 -14.79 -15.20
N GLY A 95 6.01 -13.75 -15.18
CA GLY A 95 5.97 -12.66 -16.17
C GLY A 95 5.01 -11.51 -15.84
N GLU A 96 4.11 -11.67 -14.86
CA GLU A 96 3.21 -10.62 -14.39
C GLU A 96 3.84 -9.77 -13.28
N LYS A 97 3.58 -8.45 -13.31
CA LYS A 97 4.07 -7.51 -12.29
C LYS A 97 2.97 -7.19 -11.29
N ILE A 98 3.22 -7.54 -10.03
CA ILE A 98 2.34 -7.25 -8.91
C ILE A 98 2.92 -6.06 -8.14
N TYR A 99 2.20 -4.93 -8.16
CA TYR A 99 2.60 -3.69 -7.48
C TYR A 99 2.08 -3.64 -6.05
N ALA A 100 2.94 -3.22 -5.12
CA ALA A 100 2.59 -2.98 -3.73
C ALA A 100 2.21 -1.51 -3.49
N TRP A 101 0.95 -1.23 -3.14
CA TRP A 101 0.48 0.15 -2.90
C TRP A 101 1.11 0.79 -1.66
N ALA A 102 1.55 -0.03 -0.72
CA ALA A 102 2.13 0.43 0.54
C ALA A 102 3.55 1.01 0.36
N ALA A 103 4.26 0.63 -0.70
CA ALA A 103 5.69 0.91 -0.88
C ALA A 103 5.93 1.75 -2.15
N GLN A 104 5.34 2.95 -2.17
CA GLN A 104 5.44 3.90 -3.28
C GLN A 104 6.84 4.51 -3.35
N ALA A 105 7.34 4.68 -4.57
CA ALA A 105 8.58 5.38 -4.82
C ALA A 105 8.33 6.90 -4.78
N PRO A 106 9.21 7.67 -4.14
CA PRO A 106 9.10 9.10 -4.11
C PRO A 106 9.73 9.70 -5.37
N GLY A 107 9.56 11.02 -5.55
CA GLY A 107 9.96 11.73 -6.76
C GLY A 107 11.47 11.59 -7.08
N ARG A 108 11.80 11.75 -8.37
CA ARG A 108 13.13 11.57 -8.98
C ARG A 108 14.29 12.26 -8.23
N TYR A 109 14.02 13.31 -7.46
CA TYR A 109 15.03 14.10 -6.76
C TYR A 109 15.59 13.42 -5.51
N HIS A 110 14.89 12.45 -4.90
CA HIS A 110 15.37 11.81 -3.66
C HIS A 110 16.57 10.88 -3.84
N ALA A 111 16.82 10.41 -5.06
CA ALA A 111 17.97 9.55 -5.34
C ALA A 111 19.28 10.33 -5.55
N ARG A 112 19.23 11.66 -5.74
CA ARG A 112 20.40 12.48 -6.06
C ARG A 112 21.25 12.87 -4.85
N SER A 113 20.70 12.80 -3.63
CA SER A 113 21.37 13.25 -2.41
C SER A 113 21.95 12.12 -1.56
N ILE A 114 22.19 10.95 -2.16
CA ILE A 114 22.57 9.74 -1.41
C ILE A 114 24.07 9.59 -1.38
N HIS A 115 24.60 9.41 -0.17
CA HIS A 115 26.02 9.18 0.02
C HIS A 115 26.35 7.71 -0.30
N PRO A 116 27.46 7.39 -1.00
CA PRO A 116 27.85 6.01 -1.32
C PRO A 116 27.95 5.08 -0.09
N THR A 117 28.25 5.63 1.08
CA THR A 117 28.27 4.89 2.34
C THR A 117 26.90 4.38 2.76
N GLU A 118 25.81 5.11 2.43
CA GLU A 118 24.43 4.68 2.70
C GLU A 118 23.99 3.52 1.79
N LEU A 119 24.74 3.26 0.70
CA LEU A 119 24.48 2.15 -0.20
C LEU A 119 25.13 0.83 0.26
N ARG A 120 26.10 0.90 1.18
CA ARG A 120 26.79 -0.29 1.69
C ARG A 120 25.81 -1.20 2.44
N GLY A 121 25.77 -2.47 2.04
CA GLY A 121 24.87 -3.48 2.63
C GLY A 121 23.49 -3.55 1.97
N LEU A 122 23.14 -2.61 1.08
CA LEU A 122 21.96 -2.72 0.23
C LEU A 122 22.34 -3.50 -1.03
N LYS A 123 21.61 -4.58 -1.30
CA LYS A 123 21.79 -5.42 -2.50
C LYS A 123 21.18 -4.73 -3.72
N ILE A 124 21.80 -3.61 -4.13
CA ILE A 124 21.44 -2.84 -5.32
C ILE A 124 22.29 -3.37 -6.48
N PRO A 125 21.70 -3.71 -7.65
CA PRO A 125 22.40 -4.45 -8.70
C PRO A 125 23.45 -3.57 -9.38
N ASP A 126 23.17 -2.27 -9.50
CA ASP A 126 24.09 -1.27 -10.02
C ASP A 126 23.91 0.05 -9.24
N PRO A 127 24.84 0.39 -8.32
CA PRO A 127 24.81 1.64 -7.58
C PRO A 127 24.90 2.90 -8.46
N LEU A 128 25.58 2.83 -9.61
CA LEU A 128 25.72 3.95 -10.55
C LEU A 128 24.45 4.18 -11.36
N ASN A 129 23.71 3.11 -11.65
CA ASN A 129 22.47 3.16 -12.42
C ASN A 129 21.23 2.86 -11.56
N MET A 130 21.31 3.24 -10.28
CA MET A 130 20.25 3.02 -9.30
C MET A 130 18.97 3.77 -9.69
N ARG A 131 17.86 3.05 -9.73
CA ARG A 131 16.54 3.66 -9.99
C ARG A 131 16.11 4.51 -8.80
N ALA A 132 15.35 5.58 -9.05
CA ALA A 132 14.90 6.47 -7.99
C ALA A 132 14.13 5.75 -6.87
N GLY A 133 13.33 4.75 -7.25
CA GLY A 133 12.56 3.90 -6.33
C GLY A 133 13.36 2.84 -5.59
N GLU A 134 14.61 2.55 -5.95
CA GLU A 134 15.47 1.59 -5.24
C GLU A 134 16.27 2.23 -4.11
N SER A 135 16.15 3.54 -3.97
CA SER A 135 17.04 4.28 -3.09
C SER A 135 16.69 4.11 -1.59
N PRO A 136 17.67 3.92 -0.69
CA PRO A 136 17.42 3.59 0.73
C PRO A 136 16.59 4.60 1.51
N ARG A 137 16.61 5.87 1.09
CA ARG A 137 15.85 6.94 1.73
C ARG A 137 14.36 6.86 1.41
N THR A 138 13.95 5.87 0.63
CA THR A 138 12.61 5.77 0.06
C THR A 138 11.84 4.57 0.56
N HIS A 139 10.54 4.76 0.69
CA HIS A 139 9.61 3.74 1.13
C HIS A 139 9.66 2.47 0.27
N SER A 140 9.75 2.63 -1.05
CA SER A 140 9.95 1.53 -2.00
C SER A 140 11.34 0.89 -1.88
N GLY A 141 12.40 1.68 -1.73
CA GLY A 141 13.77 1.18 -1.71
C GLY A 141 14.06 0.33 -0.47
N VAL A 142 13.58 0.76 0.71
CA VAL A 142 13.65 -0.04 1.94
C VAL A 142 12.92 -1.37 1.77
N ALA A 143 11.73 -1.37 1.16
CA ALA A 143 10.94 -2.57 0.95
C ALA A 143 11.59 -3.53 -0.07
N VAL A 144 12.17 -3.01 -1.15
CA VAL A 144 12.94 -3.80 -2.13
C VAL A 144 14.18 -4.41 -1.49
N ALA A 145 14.96 -3.63 -0.74
CA ALA A 145 16.15 -4.12 -0.06
C ALA A 145 15.81 -5.26 0.91
N LEU A 146 14.75 -5.09 1.71
CA LEU A 146 14.29 -6.12 2.64
C LEU A 146 13.79 -7.38 1.92
N GLY A 147 13.08 -7.22 0.80
CA GLY A 147 12.63 -8.32 -0.04
C GLY A 147 13.79 -9.13 -0.62
N ARG A 148 14.82 -8.45 -1.16
CA ARG A 148 16.00 -9.11 -1.72
C ARG A 148 16.81 -9.86 -0.68
N ILE A 149 17.01 -9.27 0.50
CA ILE A 149 17.71 -9.92 1.61
C ILE A 149 17.00 -11.22 2.00
N ARG A 150 15.66 -11.20 2.11
CA ARG A 150 14.89 -12.41 2.44
C ARG A 150 14.85 -13.45 1.32
N HIS A 151 14.70 -13.01 0.07
CA HIS A 151 14.71 -13.91 -1.08
C HIS A 151 16.03 -14.69 -1.17
N GLU A 152 17.18 -14.04 -0.96
CA GLU A 152 18.46 -14.74 -0.97
C GLU A 152 18.65 -15.65 0.25
N ALA A 153 18.15 -15.26 1.43
CA ALA A 153 18.15 -16.12 2.59
C ALA A 153 17.32 -17.40 2.34
N PHE A 154 16.22 -17.30 1.60
CA PHE A 154 15.43 -18.45 1.16
C PHE A 154 16.20 -19.33 0.17
N LEU A 155 16.85 -18.75 -0.86
CA LEU A 155 17.67 -19.49 -1.82
C LEU A 155 18.84 -20.23 -1.17
N THR A 156 19.42 -19.67 -0.10
CA THR A 156 20.50 -20.30 0.66
C THR A 156 20.00 -21.47 1.51
N ARG A 157 18.70 -21.53 1.80
CA ARG A 157 18.07 -22.53 2.67
C ARG A 157 17.58 -23.72 1.82
N SER A 158 18.43 -24.74 1.67
CA SER A 158 18.22 -25.91 0.81
C SER A 158 16.98 -26.79 1.09
N ASN A 159 16.28 -26.58 2.21
CA ASN A 159 15.08 -27.33 2.62
C ASN A 159 13.85 -26.43 2.89
N ALA A 160 13.83 -25.21 2.36
CA ALA A 160 12.70 -24.31 2.61
C ALA A 160 11.43 -24.85 1.94
N SER A 161 10.37 -25.06 2.73
CA SER A 161 9.06 -25.46 2.22
C SER A 161 8.51 -24.38 1.29
N ALA A 162 8.20 -24.75 0.05
CA ALA A 162 7.48 -23.88 -0.87
C ALA A 162 6.12 -23.50 -0.26
N CYS A 163 5.80 -22.21 -0.26
CA CYS A 163 4.50 -21.72 0.17
C CYS A 163 3.60 -21.64 -1.06
N ASP A 164 2.41 -22.22 -0.97
CA ASP A 164 1.41 -22.08 -2.03
C ASP A 164 1.07 -20.59 -2.24
N SER A 165 1.12 -20.18 -3.51
CA SER A 165 0.71 -18.83 -3.90
C SER A 165 -0.81 -18.73 -3.81
N SER A 166 -1.31 -17.95 -2.86
CA SER A 166 -2.73 -17.64 -2.73
C SER A 166 -3.01 -16.19 -3.10
N THR A 167 -3.99 -15.98 -3.97
CA THR A 167 -4.59 -14.67 -4.19
C THR A 167 -5.95 -14.66 -3.52
N GLU A 168 -6.12 -13.80 -2.52
CA GLU A 168 -7.41 -13.56 -1.86
C GLU A 168 -7.93 -12.17 -2.23
N PHE A 169 -9.19 -12.11 -2.68
CA PHE A 169 -9.86 -10.84 -2.89
C PHE A 169 -10.54 -10.39 -1.59
N ASN A 170 -10.42 -9.11 -1.24
CA ASN A 170 -11.07 -8.58 -0.05
C ASN A 170 -12.54 -8.27 -0.31
N ASN A 171 -13.36 -9.33 -0.39
CA ASN A 171 -14.79 -9.21 -0.62
C ASN A 171 -15.46 -8.36 0.48
N ARG A 172 -15.05 -8.51 1.75
CA ARG A 172 -15.61 -7.74 2.87
C ARG A 172 -15.40 -6.24 2.70
N GLY A 173 -14.16 -5.83 2.39
CA GLY A 173 -13.88 -4.41 2.19
C GLY A 173 -14.61 -3.82 0.99
N LEU A 174 -14.73 -4.59 -0.09
CA LEU A 174 -15.52 -4.21 -1.27
C LEU A 174 -17.01 -4.09 -0.93
N THR A 175 -17.59 -5.04 -0.19
CA THR A 175 -19.01 -5.00 0.20
C THR A 175 -19.34 -3.76 1.02
N ILE A 176 -18.49 -3.40 1.98
CA ILE A 176 -18.70 -2.18 2.79
C ILE A 176 -18.60 -0.93 1.93
N LEU A 177 -17.65 -0.89 0.98
CA LEU A 177 -17.51 0.25 0.05
C LEU A 177 -18.76 0.41 -0.82
N VAL A 178 -19.29 -0.70 -1.34
CA VAL A 178 -20.50 -0.72 -2.16
C VAL A 178 -21.72 -0.29 -1.35
N ILE A 179 -21.88 -0.81 -0.13
CA ILE A 179 -22.98 -0.42 0.77
C ILE A 179 -22.92 1.08 1.05
N LEU A 180 -21.77 1.62 1.44
CA LEU A 180 -21.61 3.05 1.71
C LEU A 180 -21.92 3.92 0.48
N ALA A 181 -21.52 3.46 -0.71
CA ALA A 181 -21.80 4.17 -1.95
C ALA A 181 -23.31 4.19 -2.23
N ILE A 182 -23.97 3.02 -2.15
CA ILE A 182 -25.42 2.92 -2.33
C ILE A 182 -26.17 3.79 -1.32
N THR A 183 -25.75 3.80 -0.05
CA THR A 183 -26.40 4.64 0.97
C THR A 183 -26.22 6.12 0.68
N ALA A 184 -25.02 6.56 0.25
CA ALA A 184 -24.78 7.96 -0.08
C ALA A 184 -25.66 8.40 -1.27
N PHE A 185 -25.77 7.57 -2.31
CA PHE A 185 -26.63 7.86 -3.45
C PHE A 185 -28.12 7.81 -3.11
N ALA A 186 -28.55 6.86 -2.29
CA ALA A 186 -29.95 6.75 -1.89
C ALA A 186 -30.41 7.99 -1.10
N VAL A 187 -29.59 8.46 -0.15
CA VAL A 187 -29.90 9.64 0.66
C VAL A 187 -29.89 10.94 -0.15
N THR A 188 -29.10 11.04 -1.22
CA THR A 188 -29.15 12.21 -2.11
C THR A 188 -30.42 12.28 -2.97
N LEU A 189 -31.15 11.18 -3.10
CA LEU A 189 -32.35 11.07 -3.94
C LEU A 189 -33.65 11.25 -3.14
N THR A 190 -33.57 11.30 -1.82
CA THR A 190 -34.66 11.57 -0.88
C THR A 190 -34.75 13.05 -0.56
#